data_AF-A0A7I9W9T5-F1
#
_entry.id   AF-A0A7I9W9T5-F1
#
_cell.length_a   1.000
_cell.length_b   1.000
_cell.length_c   1.000
_cell.angle_alpha   90.00
_cell.angle_beta   90.00
_cell.angle_gamma   90.00
#
_symmetry.space_group_name_H-M   'P 1'
#
loop_
_entity.id
_entity.type
_entity.pdbx_description
1 polymer ?
#
loop_
_entity_poly.entity_id
_entity_poly.type
_entity_poly.pdbx_seq_one_letter_code
_entity_poly.pdbx_strand_id
1 'polypeptide(L)'
;MGRPWGAHPSCRRYEESFPEFLYLPSDDGAPPSWGGVIDTGRGRFTVLIMTRRDQGLPRVHVTQPRLGANAGRRWQKPPHLFTTGSLCVADRDDWDPSQHTVATATAWAAHWLAAYSEWRITRKWPVEGVDSVAV
;
A
#
# COMPACT_ATOMS: atom_id res chain seq x y z
N MET A 1 -20.84 -18.47 11.82
CA MET A 1 -19.64 -18.39 12.68
C MET A 1 -18.40 -18.49 11.79
N GLY A 2 -17.78 -17.34 11.48
CA GLY A 2 -16.54 -17.30 10.70
C GLY A 2 -15.36 -17.73 11.55
N ARG A 3 -14.40 -18.46 10.97
CA ARG A 3 -13.16 -18.86 11.64
C ARG A 3 -12.42 -17.61 12.16
N PRO A 4 -11.72 -17.69 13.31
CA PRO A 4 -10.88 -16.59 13.76
C PRO A 4 -9.81 -16.28 12.69
N TRP A 5 -9.79 -15.02 12.23
CA TRP A 5 -8.96 -14.55 11.11
C TRP A 5 -7.45 -14.78 11.30
N GLY A 6 -6.99 -14.95 12.55
CA GLY A 6 -5.60 -15.31 12.86
C GLY A 6 -5.16 -16.70 12.37
N ALA A 7 -6.10 -17.58 12.00
CA ALA A 7 -5.80 -18.92 11.45
C ALA A 7 -5.99 -19.00 9.93
N HIS A 8 -6.20 -17.87 9.24
CA HIS A 8 -6.34 -17.88 7.78
C HIS A 8 -4.97 -18.09 7.11
N PRO A 9 -4.84 -18.97 6.10
CA PRO A 9 -3.55 -19.25 5.45
C PRO A 9 -2.82 -18.01 4.93
N SER A 10 -3.57 -16.96 4.57
CA SER A 10 -3.03 -15.67 4.14
C SER A 10 -2.30 -14.91 5.26
N CYS A 11 -2.72 -15.03 6.53
CA CYS A 11 -2.06 -14.37 7.65
C CYS A 11 -0.71 -15.02 7.95
N ARG A 12 -0.65 -16.36 7.99
CA ARG A 12 0.59 -17.10 8.24
C ARG A 12 1.66 -16.82 7.19
N ARG A 13 1.29 -16.84 5.91
CA ARG A 13 2.22 -16.57 4.79
C ARG A 13 2.71 -15.11 4.79
N TYR A 14 1.90 -14.20 5.30
CA TYR A 14 2.25 -12.80 5.45
C TYR A 14 3.32 -12.60 6.52
N GLU A 15 3.15 -13.19 7.71
CA GLU A 15 4.12 -13.11 8.81
C GLU A 15 5.49 -13.68 8.42
N GLU A 16 5.52 -14.73 7.59
CA GLU A 16 6.78 -15.27 7.05
C GLU A 16 7.49 -14.29 6.10
N SER A 17 6.74 -13.49 5.34
CA SER A 17 7.28 -12.57 4.33
C SER A 17 7.58 -11.17 4.90
N PHE A 18 6.82 -10.74 5.91
CA PHE A 18 6.88 -9.42 6.53
C PHE A 18 6.77 -9.56 8.07
N PRO A 19 7.78 -10.15 8.73
CA PRO A 19 7.70 -10.47 10.16
C PRO A 19 7.60 -9.24 11.07
N GLU A 20 8.09 -8.09 10.60
CA GLU A 20 8.06 -6.82 11.34
C GLU A 20 6.71 -6.08 11.22
N PHE A 21 5.78 -6.60 10.42
CA PHE A 21 4.44 -6.01 10.30
C PHE A 21 3.51 -6.55 11.38
N LEU A 22 2.88 -5.63 12.10
CA LEU A 22 1.89 -5.95 13.11
C LEU A 22 0.52 -6.15 12.46
N TYR A 23 -0.10 -7.27 12.78
CA TYR A 23 -1.51 -7.50 12.50
C TYR A 23 -2.38 -6.67 13.45
N LEU A 24 -3.31 -5.91 12.88
CA LEU A 24 -4.33 -5.15 13.58
C LEU A 24 -5.68 -5.84 13.32
N PRO A 25 -6.28 -6.48 14.35
CA PRO A 25 -7.53 -7.20 14.17
C PRO A 25 -8.66 -6.24 13.77
N SER A 26 -9.66 -6.79 13.07
CA SER A 26 -10.90 -6.06 12.82
C SER A 26 -11.61 -5.75 14.14
N ASP A 27 -12.06 -4.51 14.32
CA ASP A 27 -13.03 -4.12 15.36
C ASP A 27 -14.42 -3.86 14.75
N ASP A 28 -15.37 -3.37 15.56
CA ASP A 28 -16.75 -3.01 15.19
C ASP A 28 -16.82 -1.86 14.16
N GLY A 29 -16.35 -2.12 12.95
CA GLY A 29 -16.43 -1.22 11.80
C GLY A 29 -15.23 -1.34 10.86
N ALA A 30 -14.03 -1.59 11.39
CA ALA A 30 -12.81 -1.60 10.59
C ALA A 30 -12.46 -2.98 10.01
N PRO A 31 -12.02 -3.07 8.73
CA PRO A 31 -11.45 -4.29 8.20
C PRO A 31 -10.09 -4.60 8.86
N PRO A 32 -9.67 -5.89 8.89
CA PRO A 32 -8.35 -6.22 9.40
C PRO A 32 -7.27 -5.53 8.58
N SER A 33 -6.23 -5.10 9.28
CA SER A 33 -5.18 -4.26 8.72
C SER A 33 -3.79 -4.73 9.15
N TRP A 34 -2.78 -4.38 8.37
CA TRP A 34 -1.37 -4.70 8.66
C TRP A 34 -0.57 -3.40 8.65
N GLY A 35 0.13 -3.12 9.73
CA GLY A 35 0.95 -1.93 9.89
C GLY A 35 2.42 -2.30 10.03
N GLY A 36 3.30 -1.59 9.34
CA GLY A 36 4.73 -1.86 9.43
C GLY A 36 5.59 -0.84 8.72
N VAL A 37 6.89 -1.06 8.68
CA VAL A 37 7.85 -0.20 7.98
C VAL A 37 8.32 -0.88 6.71
N ILE A 38 8.21 -0.18 5.59
CA ILE A 38 8.88 -0.54 4.35
C ILE A 38 10.16 0.30 4.25
N ASP A 39 11.30 -0.37 4.20
CA ASP A 39 12.59 0.25 3.93
C ASP A 39 13.00 -0.04 2.48
N THR A 40 13.14 1.03 1.69
CA THR A 40 13.55 0.95 0.28
C THR A 40 15.07 1.09 0.09
N GLY A 41 15.83 1.21 1.19
CA GLY A 41 17.24 1.61 1.18
C GLY A 41 17.46 3.11 0.91
N ARG A 42 16.49 3.79 0.29
CA ARG A 42 16.50 5.24 0.03
C ARG A 42 15.47 6.02 0.87
N GLY A 43 14.73 5.31 1.71
CA GLY A 43 13.69 5.88 2.56
C GLY A 43 12.94 4.80 3.33
N ARG A 44 12.50 5.17 4.54
CA ARG A 44 11.70 4.34 5.44
C ARG A 44 10.29 4.91 5.54
N PHE A 45 9.29 4.04 5.38
CA PHE A 45 7.89 4.43 5.27
C PHE A 45 7.05 3.59 6.22
N THR A 46 6.41 4.22 7.19
CA THR A 46 5.36 3.58 7.98
C THR A 46 4.12 3.46 7.13
N VAL A 47 3.69 2.24 6.89
CA VAL A 47 2.55 1.92 6.04
C VAL A 47 1.45 1.22 6.81
N LEU A 48 0.21 1.44 6.38
CA LEU A 48 -0.98 0.73 6.82
C LEU A 48 -1.68 0.14 5.60
N ILE A 49 -1.89 -1.17 5.62
CA ILE A 49 -2.54 -1.93 4.56
C ILE A 49 -3.86 -2.43 5.10
N MET A 50 -4.96 -1.92 4.54
CA MET A 50 -6.30 -2.19 5.01
C MET A 50 -7.03 -3.03 3.96
N THR A 51 -7.43 -4.24 4.33
CA THR A 51 -8.24 -5.08 3.46
C THR A 51 -9.64 -4.50 3.28
N ARG A 52 -10.42 -5.07 2.36
CA ARG A 52 -11.81 -4.65 2.13
C ARG A 52 -12.77 -5.81 2.33
N ARG A 53 -13.96 -5.51 2.84
CA ARG A 53 -15.02 -6.51 3.06
C ARG A 53 -15.53 -7.12 1.75
N ASP A 54 -15.49 -6.36 0.66
CA ASP A 54 -15.85 -6.79 -0.69
C ASP A 54 -14.72 -7.55 -1.41
N GLN A 55 -13.63 -7.88 -0.70
CA GLN A 55 -12.43 -8.52 -1.25
C GLN A 55 -11.73 -7.72 -2.37
N GLY A 56 -12.10 -6.46 -2.59
CA GLY A 56 -11.43 -5.60 -3.56
C GLY A 56 -10.00 -5.24 -3.14
N LEU A 57 -9.27 -4.61 -4.07
CA LEU A 57 -7.90 -4.12 -3.89
C LEU A 57 -7.72 -3.42 -2.52
N PRO A 58 -6.80 -3.91 -1.65
CA PRO A 58 -6.53 -3.29 -0.36
C PRO A 58 -6.14 -1.81 -0.49
N ARG A 59 -6.55 -1.01 0.50
CA ARG A 59 -6.09 0.38 0.60
C ARG A 59 -4.75 0.42 1.29
N VAL A 60 -3.76 1.03 0.65
CA VAL A 60 -2.43 1.23 1.24
C VAL A 60 -2.20 2.71 1.52
N HIS A 61 -1.93 3.03 2.79
CA HIS A 61 -1.60 4.39 3.22
C HIS A 61 -0.17 4.45 3.76
N VAL A 62 0.54 5.52 3.43
CA VAL A 62 1.77 5.91 4.11
C VAL A 62 1.38 6.91 5.21
N THR A 63 1.57 6.52 6.46
CA THR A 63 1.30 7.41 7.60
C THR A 63 2.48 8.32 7.88
N GLN A 64 3.71 7.82 7.66
CA GLN A 64 4.94 8.59 7.83
C GLN A 64 6.04 8.13 6.85
N PRO A 65 6.88 9.04 6.33
CA PRO A 65 6.72 10.50 6.34
C PRO A 65 5.59 10.98 5.41
N ARG A 66 5.21 12.27 5.50
CA ARG A 66 4.30 12.87 4.53
C ARG A 66 4.90 12.79 3.11
N LEU A 67 4.16 12.15 2.20
CA LEU A 67 4.59 11.99 0.82
C LEU A 67 4.52 13.32 0.04
N GLY A 68 5.51 13.50 -0.83
CA GLY A 68 5.63 14.65 -1.72
C GLY A 68 7.05 15.22 -1.75
N ALA A 69 7.19 16.35 -2.44
CA ALA A 69 8.43 17.10 -2.48
C ALA A 69 8.15 18.59 -2.62
N ASN A 70 9.13 19.41 -2.23
CA ASN A 70 9.08 20.85 -2.43
C ASN A 70 9.23 21.16 -3.92
N ALA A 71 8.30 21.96 -4.45
CA ALA A 71 8.31 22.49 -5.81
C ALA A 71 8.16 24.02 -5.72
N GLY A 72 9.27 24.70 -5.43
CA GLY A 72 9.27 26.13 -5.11
C GLY A 72 8.44 26.42 -3.86
N ARG A 73 7.39 27.24 -3.99
CA ARG A 73 6.48 27.61 -2.89
C ARG A 73 5.35 26.59 -2.63
N ARG A 74 5.30 25.48 -3.38
CA ARG A 74 4.22 24.49 -3.30
C ARG A 74 4.74 23.13 -2.87
N TRP A 75 3.91 22.40 -2.12
CA TRP A 75 4.13 20.97 -1.85
C TRP A 75 3.52 20.15 -2.97
N GLN A 76 4.35 19.49 -3.77
CA GLN A 76 3.88 18.65 -4.86
C GLN A 76 3.66 17.22 -4.34
N LYS A 77 2.43 16.71 -4.50
CA LYS A 77 2.12 15.30 -4.26
C LYS A 77 2.80 14.43 -5.33
N PRO A 78 3.23 13.21 -5.01
CA PRO A 78 3.69 12.27 -6.02
C PRO A 78 2.53 11.85 -6.93
N PRO A 79 2.83 11.38 -8.16
CA PRO A 79 1.84 10.75 -9.03
C PRO A 79 1.36 9.42 -8.43
N HIS A 80 0.34 8.80 -9.05
CA HIS A 80 -0.20 7.50 -8.64
C HIS A 80 -0.69 7.42 -7.19
N LEU A 81 -1.37 8.48 -6.75
CA LEU A 81 -2.21 8.45 -5.56
C LEU A 81 -3.68 8.43 -6.01
N PHE A 82 -4.50 7.60 -5.35
CA PHE A 82 -5.94 7.76 -5.43
C PHE A 82 -6.36 9.13 -4.86
N THR A 83 -7.55 9.60 -5.22
CA THR A 83 -8.12 10.86 -4.70
C THR A 83 -8.18 10.91 -3.17
N THR A 84 -8.34 9.75 -2.54
CA THR A 84 -8.30 9.54 -1.07
C THR A 84 -6.90 9.68 -0.46
N GLY A 85 -5.84 9.75 -1.28
CA GLY A 85 -4.45 9.81 -0.84
C GLY A 85 -3.81 8.46 -0.53
N SER A 86 -4.52 7.34 -0.72
CA SER A 86 -3.91 6.01 -0.71
C SER A 86 -3.08 5.77 -1.97
N LEU A 87 -2.07 4.90 -1.86
CA LEU A 87 -1.24 4.52 -3.00
C LEU A 87 -2.07 3.78 -4.06
N CYS A 88 -1.87 4.12 -5.32
CA CYS A 88 -2.32 3.32 -6.46
C CYS A 88 -1.27 2.25 -6.74
N VAL A 89 -1.38 1.09 -6.07
CA VAL A 89 -0.39 0.01 -6.16
C VAL A 89 -0.65 -0.96 -7.32
N ALA A 90 -1.86 -0.94 -7.88
CA ALA A 90 -2.28 -1.71 -9.05
C ALA A 90 -3.59 -1.11 -9.61
N ASP A 91 -3.93 -1.46 -10.87
CA ASP A 91 -5.30 -1.27 -11.33
C ASP A 91 -6.25 -2.19 -10.54
N ARG A 92 -7.54 -1.84 -10.47
CA ARG A 92 -8.56 -2.68 -9.84
C ARG A 92 -8.72 -3.99 -10.60
N ASP A 93 -8.54 -3.99 -11.92
CA ASP A 93 -8.69 -5.18 -12.77
C ASP A 93 -7.49 -6.14 -12.66
N ASP A 94 -6.33 -5.66 -12.19
CA ASP A 94 -5.16 -6.50 -11.88
C ASP A 94 -5.31 -7.25 -10.56
N TRP A 95 -6.32 -6.93 -9.74
CA TRP A 95 -6.51 -7.56 -8.44
C TRP A 95 -7.45 -8.77 -8.52
N ASP A 96 -6.87 -9.97 -8.42
CA ASP A 96 -7.61 -11.23 -8.24
C ASP A 96 -7.59 -11.68 -6.77
N PRO A 97 -8.71 -11.60 -6.01
CA PRO A 97 -8.76 -12.01 -4.61
C PRO A 97 -8.58 -13.52 -4.38
N SER A 98 -8.62 -14.35 -5.43
CA SER A 98 -8.34 -15.79 -5.34
C SER A 98 -6.84 -16.10 -5.40
N GLN A 99 -6.03 -15.19 -5.95
CA GLN A 99 -4.58 -15.36 -6.12
C GLN A 99 -3.77 -14.39 -5.26
N HIS A 100 -4.27 -13.17 -5.10
CA HIS A 100 -3.56 -12.08 -4.45
C HIS A 100 -3.93 -11.97 -2.97
N THR A 101 -2.94 -11.60 -2.19
CA THR A 101 -3.05 -11.50 -0.73
C THR A 101 -2.55 -10.14 -0.26
N VAL A 102 -2.67 -9.88 1.05
CA VAL A 102 -2.06 -8.70 1.67
C VAL A 102 -0.56 -8.65 1.39
N ALA A 103 0.14 -9.79 1.31
CA ALA A 103 1.56 -9.84 0.98
C ALA A 103 1.84 -9.32 -0.44
N THR A 104 0.97 -9.65 -1.39
CA THR A 104 1.01 -9.11 -2.76
C THR A 104 0.86 -7.58 -2.74
N ALA A 105 -0.13 -7.06 -2.01
CA ALA A 105 -0.33 -5.62 -1.88
C ALA A 105 0.86 -4.92 -1.20
N THR A 106 1.49 -5.54 -0.19
CA THR A 106 2.71 -5.02 0.45
C THR A 106 3.87 -4.97 -0.53
N ALA A 107 4.08 -6.03 -1.33
CA ALA A 107 5.13 -6.06 -2.34
C ALA A 107 4.93 -4.98 -3.41
N TRP A 108 3.70 -4.77 -3.87
CA TRP A 108 3.39 -3.68 -4.80
C TRP A 108 3.56 -2.30 -4.16
N ALA A 109 3.21 -2.13 -2.87
CA ALA A 109 3.49 -0.90 -2.14
C ALA A 109 4.99 -0.62 -2.03
N ALA A 110 5.82 -1.65 -1.82
CA ALA A 110 7.27 -1.51 -1.79
C ALA A 110 7.83 -1.04 -3.14
N HIS A 111 7.34 -1.59 -4.27
CA HIS A 111 7.70 -1.11 -5.60
C HIS A 111 7.27 0.35 -5.84
N TRP A 112 6.04 0.71 -5.45
CA TRP A 112 5.57 2.09 -5.54
C TRP A 112 6.46 3.04 -4.74
N LEU A 113 6.85 2.66 -3.52
CA LEU A 113 7.70 3.45 -2.63
C LEU A 113 9.14 3.58 -3.17
N ALA A 114 9.66 2.55 -3.82
CA ALA A 114 10.95 2.63 -4.51
C ALA A 114 10.89 3.63 -5.68
N ALA A 115 9.82 3.58 -6.49
CA ALA A 115 9.59 4.55 -7.56
C ALA A 115 9.40 5.98 -7.03
N TYR A 116 8.70 6.13 -5.91
CA TYR A 116 8.55 7.40 -5.22
C TYR A 116 9.89 7.96 -4.72
N SER A 117 10.76 7.12 -4.15
CA SER A 117 12.08 7.53 -3.70
C SER A 117 12.92 8.06 -4.86
N GLU A 118 12.85 7.43 -6.03
CA GLU A 118 13.50 7.93 -7.26
C GLU A 118 12.88 9.26 -7.72
N TRP A 119 11.56 9.35 -7.82
CA TRP A 119 10.85 10.57 -8.20
C TRP A 119 11.12 11.74 -7.25
N ARG A 120 11.28 11.48 -5.96
CA ARG A 120 11.59 12.53 -4.98
C ARG A 120 12.95 13.16 -5.26
N ILE A 121 13.90 12.39 -5.80
CA ILE A 121 15.25 12.82 -6.16
C ILE A 121 15.25 13.48 -7.55
N THR A 122 14.72 12.80 -8.57
CA THR A 122 14.87 13.20 -9.98
C THR A 122 13.73 14.06 -10.51
N ARG A 123 12.62 14.12 -9.77
CA ARG A 123 11.33 14.70 -10.21
C ARG A 123 10.70 14.00 -11.41
N LYS A 124 11.25 12.85 -11.83
CA LYS A 124 10.73 12.01 -12.91
C LYS A 124 10.29 10.68 -12.33
N TRP A 125 9.08 10.27 -12.65
CA TRP A 125 8.55 9.00 -12.17
C TRP A 125 9.11 7.87 -13.06
N PRO A 126 9.74 6.83 -12.49
CA PRO A 126 10.55 5.89 -13.26
C PRO A 126 9.75 4.79 -13.99
N VAL A 127 8.45 4.67 -13.72
CA VAL A 127 7.57 3.64 -14.31
C VAL A 127 6.36 4.32 -14.93
N GLU A 128 6.03 4.11 -16.21
CA GLU A 128 4.77 4.62 -16.75
C GLU A 128 3.61 3.89 -16.07
N GLY A 129 2.87 4.58 -15.19
CA GLY A 129 1.57 4.12 -14.73
C GLY A 129 0.50 4.88 -15.51
N VAL A 130 -0.57 4.19 -15.93
CA VAL A 130 -1.70 4.82 -16.62
C VAL A 130 -2.40 5.80 -15.68
N ASP A 131 -2.48 7.07 -16.08
CA ASP A 131 -3.40 8.04 -15.48
C ASP A 131 -4.83 7.68 -15.89
N SER A 132 -5.44 6.70 -15.23
CA SER A 132 -6.87 6.46 -15.40
C SER A 132 -7.64 7.56 -14.67
N VAL A 133 -7.93 8.66 -15.38
CA VAL A 133 -9.03 9.56 -15.01
C VAL A 133 -10.30 8.72 -15.13
N ALA A 134 -10.89 8.37 -13.99
CA ALA A 134 -12.25 7.83 -13.98
C ALA A 134 -13.18 8.92 -14.55
N VAL A 135 -13.71 8.68 -15.75
CA VAL A 135 -14.76 9.48 -16.40
C VAL A 135 -16.12 8.98 -15.94
#